data_AF-A0A817HLN0-F1
#
_entry.id   AF-A0A817HLN0-F1
#
_cell.length_a   1.000
_cell.length_b   1.000
_cell.length_c   1.000
_cell.angle_alpha   90.00
_cell.angle_beta   90.00
_cell.angle_gamma   90.00
#
_symmetry.space_group_name_H-M   'P 1'
#
loop_
_entity.id
_entity.type
_entity.pdbx_description
1 polymer ?
#
loop_
_entity_poly.entity_id
_entity_poly.type
_entity_poly.pdbx_seq_one_letter_code
_entity_poly.pdbx_strand_id
1 'polypeptide(L)'
;MASSKCSIDGCKRNSDALCDHCKSQLCTKHFIEHVKLVNNELPALSDEINSIVDKLQQRDLTRYVFEQIEQWREESHRRIDEICDEKKQQLKIEIDQNINNHMKKLRELGQEVEELIDEGDASFKQIENIKNNIEKCREQCKQFEISDYFCLNFKAVNLEITLLHHELFTGGGTLLSVEHQLKLNEFYVNLNKMKHFCI
;
A
#
# COMPACT_ATOMS: atom_id res chain seq x y z
N MET A 1 -45.17 -7.71 -54.69
CA MET A 1 -44.26 -7.36 -53.59
C MET A 1 -43.62 -6.03 -53.92
N ALA A 2 -43.77 -5.01 -53.07
CA ALA A 2 -43.26 -3.67 -53.36
C ALA A 2 -41.72 -3.70 -53.36
N SER A 3 -41.12 -3.40 -54.51
CA SER A 3 -39.68 -3.25 -54.64
C SER A 3 -39.25 -2.01 -53.86
N SER A 4 -38.57 -2.21 -52.73
CA SER A 4 -38.01 -1.09 -51.98
C SER A 4 -36.81 -0.49 -52.70
N LYS A 5 -36.66 0.83 -52.62
CA LYS A 5 -35.53 1.55 -53.19
C LYS A 5 -34.37 1.60 -52.21
N CYS A 6 -33.15 1.71 -52.75
CA CYS A 6 -31.97 1.98 -51.93
C CYS A 6 -32.17 3.29 -51.14
N SER A 7 -31.87 3.28 -49.84
CA SER A 7 -32.01 4.40 -48.91
C SER A 7 -30.95 5.50 -49.09
N ILE A 8 -29.96 5.31 -49.98
CA ILE A 8 -28.94 6.33 -50.27
C ILE A 8 -29.54 7.36 -51.21
N ASP A 9 -29.46 8.63 -50.83
CA ASP A 9 -30.00 9.72 -51.61
C ASP A 9 -29.39 9.77 -53.03
N GLY A 10 -30.23 10.03 -54.02
CA GLY A 10 -29.86 9.98 -55.44
C GLY A 10 -29.67 8.56 -56.03
N CYS A 11 -29.78 7.49 -55.25
CA CYS A 11 -29.70 6.13 -55.79
C CYS A 11 -31.02 5.68 -56.43
N LYS A 12 -30.99 5.37 -57.72
CA LYS A 12 -32.16 4.89 -58.47
C LYS A 12 -32.34 3.37 -58.45
N ARG A 13 -31.41 2.63 -57.82
CA ARG A 13 -31.43 1.16 -57.77
C ARG A 13 -32.39 0.66 -56.70
N ASN A 14 -32.95 -0.52 -56.92
CA ASN A 14 -33.70 -1.22 -55.89
C ASN A 14 -32.76 -1.68 -54.78
N SER A 15 -33.30 -1.83 -53.58
CA SER A 15 -32.59 -2.43 -52.47
C SER A 15 -32.44 -3.93 -52.72
N ASP A 16 -31.23 -4.44 -52.50
CA ASP A 16 -30.91 -5.87 -52.60
C ASP A 16 -30.56 -6.47 -51.22
N ALA A 17 -30.22 -5.62 -50.24
CA ALA A 17 -29.80 -6.02 -48.92
C ALA A 17 -30.34 -5.06 -47.85
N LEU A 18 -30.70 -5.60 -46.68
CA LEU A 18 -30.99 -4.82 -45.47
C LEU A 18 -29.77 -4.94 -44.56
N CYS A 19 -29.18 -3.83 -44.16
CA CYS A 19 -28.18 -3.87 -43.10
C CYS A 19 -28.89 -4.03 -41.75
N ASP A 20 -28.67 -5.15 -41.06
CA ASP A 20 -29.34 -5.40 -39.79
C ASP A 20 -28.88 -4.50 -38.65
N HIS A 21 -27.69 -3.91 -38.76
CA HIS A 21 -27.13 -3.00 -37.75
C HIS A 21 -27.81 -1.63 -37.75
N CYS A 22 -27.98 -1.03 -38.94
CA CYS A 22 -28.55 0.32 -39.09
C CYS A 22 -29.95 0.33 -39.72
N LYS A 23 -30.52 -0.85 -39.99
CA LYS A 23 -31.82 -1.07 -40.65
C LYS A 23 -31.99 -0.34 -41.98
N SER A 24 -30.88 -0.03 -42.66
CA SER A 24 -30.87 0.66 -43.95
C SER A 24 -31.00 -0.31 -45.12
N GLN A 25 -31.89 0.01 -46.06
CA GLN A 25 -32.12 -0.79 -47.26
C GLN A 25 -31.17 -0.33 -48.36
N LEU A 26 -30.23 -1.17 -48.77
CA LEU A 26 -29.12 -0.79 -49.65
C LEU A 26 -29.11 -1.68 -50.90
N CYS A 27 -28.82 -1.08 -52.06
CA CYS A 27 -28.44 -1.86 -53.24
C CYS A 27 -27.07 -2.51 -53.00
N THR A 28 -26.76 -3.57 -53.74
CA THR A 28 -25.50 -4.34 -53.56
C THR A 28 -24.24 -3.46 -53.53
N LYS A 29 -24.15 -2.44 -54.40
CA LYS A 29 -23.01 -1.50 -54.44
C LYS A 29 -22.86 -0.71 -53.14
N HIS A 30 -23.95 -0.09 -52.69
CA HIS A 30 -23.92 0.75 -51.48
C HIS A 30 -23.81 -0.08 -50.21
N PHE A 31 -24.26 -1.34 -50.23
CA PHE A 31 -24.01 -2.27 -49.13
C PHE A 31 -22.52 -2.59 -48.99
N ILE A 32 -21.81 -2.86 -50.09
CA ILE A 32 -20.35 -3.09 -50.07
C ILE A 32 -19.60 -1.83 -49.61
N GLU A 33 -19.98 -0.66 -50.10
CA GLU A 33 -19.39 0.62 -49.65
C GLU A 33 -19.66 0.88 -48.17
N HIS A 34 -20.87 0.59 -47.69
CA HIS A 34 -21.24 0.70 -46.28
C HIS A 34 -20.38 -0.21 -45.38
N VAL A 35 -20.20 -1.48 -45.77
CA VAL A 35 -19.33 -2.42 -45.04
C VAL A 35 -17.86 -1.98 -45.09
N LYS A 36 -17.40 -1.44 -46.22
CA LYS A 36 -16.03 -0.88 -46.32
C LYS A 36 -15.82 0.31 -45.39
N LEU A 37 -16.79 1.22 -45.30
CA LEU A 37 -16.70 2.37 -44.40
C LEU A 37 -16.57 1.94 -42.94
N VAL A 38 -17.37 0.97 -42.50
CA VAL A 38 -17.28 0.42 -41.14
C VAL A 38 -15.92 -0.25 -40.89
N ASN A 39 -15.42 -1.05 -41.84
CA ASN A 39 -14.11 -1.69 -41.70
C ASN A 39 -12.94 -0.69 -41.68
N ASN A 40 -13.10 0.48 -42.32
CA ASN A 40 -12.10 1.53 -42.32
C ASN A 40 -11.96 2.22 -40.96
N GLU A 41 -12.87 1.99 -40.00
CA GLU A 41 -12.74 2.49 -38.63
C GLU A 41 -11.81 1.61 -37.77
N LEU A 42 -11.61 0.34 -38.14
CA LEU A 42 -10.78 -0.61 -37.37
C LEU A 42 -9.32 -0.16 -37.16
N PRO A 43 -8.62 0.40 -38.17
CA PRO A 43 -7.27 0.91 -37.96
C PRO A 43 -7.20 2.02 -36.91
N ALA A 44 -8.15 2.97 -36.93
CA ALA A 44 -8.17 4.07 -35.96
C ALA A 44 -8.41 3.55 -34.52
N LEU A 45 -9.32 2.57 -34.36
CA LEU A 45 -9.53 1.91 -33.06
C LEU A 45 -8.28 1.16 -32.58
N SER A 46 -7.55 0.51 -33.49
CA SER A 46 -6.28 -0.14 -33.16
C SER A 46 -5.23 0.88 -32.70
N ASP A 47 -5.15 2.02 -33.37
CA ASP A 47 -4.23 3.11 -33.00
C ASP A 47 -4.58 3.70 -31.64
N GLU A 48 -5.87 3.84 -31.32
CA GLU A 48 -6.33 4.27 -30.00
C GLU A 48 -5.94 3.27 -28.89
N ILE A 49 -6.15 1.97 -29.13
CA ILE A 49 -5.74 0.91 -28.19
C ILE A 49 -4.22 0.96 -27.96
N ASN A 50 -3.44 1.03 -29.04
CA ASN A 50 -1.99 1.10 -28.97
C ASN A 50 -1.53 2.36 -28.20
N SER A 51 -2.15 3.51 -28.45
CA SER A 51 -1.88 4.76 -27.71
C SER A 51 -2.17 4.62 -26.21
N ILE A 52 -3.22 3.89 -25.82
CA ILE A 52 -3.51 3.62 -24.40
C ILE A 52 -2.47 2.69 -23.81
N VAL A 53 -2.09 1.62 -24.52
CA VAL A 53 -1.07 0.66 -24.09
C VAL A 53 0.27 1.36 -23.89
N ASP A 54 0.71 2.18 -24.84
CA ASP A 54 1.96 2.92 -24.76
C ASP A 54 1.98 3.87 -23.55
N LYS A 55 0.87 4.58 -23.30
CA LYS A 55 0.74 5.45 -22.12
C LYS A 55 0.80 4.68 -20.80
N LEU A 56 0.29 3.45 -20.76
CA LEU A 56 0.37 2.61 -19.57
C LEU A 56 1.79 2.05 -19.38
N GLN A 57 2.45 1.64 -20.46
CA GLN A 57 3.82 1.13 -20.42
C GLN A 57 4.86 2.20 -20.05
N GLN A 58 4.63 3.45 -20.44
CA GLN A 58 5.53 4.56 -20.14
C GLN A 58 5.38 5.11 -18.71
N ARG A 59 4.33 4.73 -17.97
CA ARG A 59 4.14 5.19 -16.59
C ARG A 59 4.88 4.28 -15.62
N ASP A 60 5.90 4.83 -14.98
CA ASP A 60 6.43 4.27 -13.74
C ASP A 60 5.46 4.59 -12.59
N LEU A 61 4.47 3.72 -12.42
CA LEU A 61 3.45 3.84 -11.37
C LEU A 61 4.03 3.66 -9.96
N THR A 62 5.23 3.08 -9.85
CA THR A 62 5.88 2.77 -8.58
C THR A 62 6.76 3.89 -8.06
N ARG A 63 7.32 4.71 -8.96
CA ARG A 63 8.25 5.80 -8.60
C ARG A 63 7.74 6.70 -7.47
N TYR A 64 6.53 7.22 -7.62
CA TYR A 64 5.95 8.12 -6.61
C TYR A 64 5.76 7.42 -5.26
N VAL A 65 5.29 6.16 -5.28
CA VAL A 65 5.11 5.38 -4.06
C VAL A 65 6.45 5.10 -3.39
N PHE A 66 7.49 4.79 -4.16
CA PHE A 66 8.84 4.56 -3.61
C PHE A 66 9.48 5.84 -3.05
N GLU A 67 9.29 6.99 -3.70
CA GLU A 67 9.72 8.28 -3.16
C GLU A 67 9.06 8.57 -1.80
N GLN A 68 7.77 8.24 -1.64
CA GLN A 68 7.06 8.39 -0.37
C GLN A 68 7.56 7.41 0.70
N ILE A 69 7.89 6.18 0.34
CA ILE A 69 8.47 5.19 1.26
C ILE A 69 9.84 5.66 1.77
N GLU A 70 10.68 6.20 0.89
CA GLU A 70 11.99 6.72 1.31
C GLU A 70 11.85 7.95 2.21
N GLN A 71 10.93 8.88 1.92
CA GLN A 71 10.65 10.00 2.81
C GLN A 71 10.17 9.53 4.19
N TRP A 72 9.25 8.56 4.24
CA TRP A 72 8.81 7.97 5.50
C TRP A 72 9.96 7.30 6.27
N ARG A 73 10.87 6.61 5.57
CA ARG A 73 12.04 5.96 6.17
C ARG A 73 12.99 6.99 6.78
N GLU A 74 13.34 8.05 6.05
CA GLU A 74 14.22 9.12 6.53
C GLU A 74 13.63 9.82 7.76
N GLU A 75 12.34 10.16 7.70
CA GLU A 75 11.62 10.78 8.81
C GLU A 75 11.58 9.87 10.05
N SER A 76 11.30 8.59 9.84
CA SER A 76 11.23 7.61 10.93
C SER A 76 12.58 7.44 11.63
N HIS A 77 13.68 7.37 10.88
CA HIS A 77 15.03 7.30 11.46
C HIS A 77 15.33 8.53 12.31
N ARG A 78 15.09 9.74 11.78
CA ARG A 78 15.31 10.98 12.52
C ARG A 78 14.51 10.98 13.82
N ARG A 79 13.23 10.56 13.76
CA ARG A 79 12.37 10.52 14.93
C ARG A 79 12.83 9.49 15.98
N ILE A 80 13.35 8.34 15.53
CA ILE A 80 13.95 7.35 16.42
C ILE A 80 15.16 7.95 17.14
N ASP A 81 16.06 8.62 16.42
CA ASP A 81 17.26 9.23 17.00
C ASP A 81 16.90 10.29 18.06
N GLU A 82 15.92 11.17 17.75
CA GLU A 82 15.40 12.15 18.71
C GLU A 82 14.86 11.49 19.98
N ILE A 83 14.02 10.46 19.84
CA ILE A 83 13.46 9.73 20.99
C ILE A 83 14.58 9.06 21.80
N CYS A 84 15.56 8.46 21.13
CA CYS A 84 16.69 7.82 21.79
C CYS A 84 17.49 8.84 22.62
N ASP A 85 17.77 10.01 22.08
CA ASP A 85 18.55 11.03 22.78
C ASP A 85 17.75 11.68 23.92
N GLU A 86 16.47 11.97 23.71
CA GLU A 86 15.56 12.41 24.78
C GLU A 86 15.52 11.40 25.94
N LYS A 87 15.41 10.10 25.63
CA LYS A 87 15.34 9.06 26.66
C LYS A 87 16.67 8.89 27.39
N LYS A 88 17.81 8.97 26.71
CA LYS A 88 19.14 8.97 27.37
C LYS A 88 19.27 10.14 28.33
N GLN A 89 18.84 11.33 27.92
CA GLN A 89 18.90 12.53 28.77
C GLN A 89 17.98 12.41 29.98
N GLN A 90 16.73 11.95 29.78
CA GLN A 90 15.79 11.69 30.86
C GLN A 90 16.35 10.70 31.88
N LEU A 91 16.86 9.56 31.42
CA LEU A 91 17.48 8.55 32.27
C LEU A 91 18.66 9.12 33.07
N LYS A 92 19.53 9.90 32.41
CA LYS A 92 20.66 10.53 33.10
C LYS A 92 20.19 11.47 34.21
N ILE A 93 19.21 12.33 33.93
CA ILE A 93 18.66 13.26 34.92
C ILE A 93 18.04 12.51 36.09
N GLU A 94 17.24 11.47 35.84
CA GLU A 94 16.61 10.67 36.89
C GLU A 94 17.63 9.95 37.77
N ILE A 95 18.67 9.36 37.17
CA ILE A 95 19.77 8.71 37.89
C ILE A 95 20.52 9.74 38.75
N ASP A 96 20.92 10.88 38.16
CA ASP A 96 21.66 11.92 38.86
C ASP A 96 20.84 12.49 40.03
N GLN A 97 19.54 12.72 39.85
CA GLN A 97 18.65 13.15 40.92
C GLN A 97 18.55 12.11 42.04
N ASN A 98 18.44 10.83 41.69
CA ASN A 98 18.34 9.78 42.68
C ASN A 98 19.65 9.62 43.47
N ILE A 99 20.81 9.65 42.80
CA ILE A 99 22.13 9.64 43.44
C ILE A 99 22.26 10.83 44.39
N ASN A 100 21.90 12.03 43.93
CA ASN A 100 21.98 13.25 44.75
C ASN A 100 21.11 13.16 46.01
N ASN A 101 19.92 12.57 45.91
CA ASN A 101 19.04 12.34 47.06
C ASN A 101 19.65 11.36 48.07
N HIS A 102 20.28 10.28 47.60
CA HIS A 102 20.98 9.33 48.48
C HIS A 102 22.21 9.99 49.14
N MET A 103 22.99 10.76 48.38
CA MET A 103 24.14 11.51 48.90
C MET A 103 23.74 12.58 49.92
N LYS A 104 22.55 13.19 49.78
CA LYS A 104 22.02 14.11 50.78
C LYS A 104 21.70 13.38 52.09
N LYS A 105 21.00 12.25 52.03
CA LYS A 105 20.68 11.44 53.22
C LYS A 105 21.92 10.93 53.94
N LEU A 106 22.95 10.51 53.20
CA LEU A 106 24.22 10.09 53.78
C LEU A 106 24.93 11.24 54.51
N ARG A 107 24.85 12.46 53.96
CA ARG A 107 25.39 13.65 54.64
C ARG A 107 24.62 14.01 55.90
N GLU A 108 23.29 13.94 55.86
CA GLU A 108 22.44 14.15 57.05
C GLU A 108 22.76 13.15 58.15
N LEU A 109 22.92 11.86 57.81
CA LEU A 109 23.35 10.83 58.77
C LEU A 109 24.76 11.09 59.32
N GLY A 110 25.67 11.58 58.48
CA GLY A 110 27.03 11.96 58.91
C GLY A 110 27.00 13.10 59.94
N GLN A 111 26.17 14.11 59.69
CA GLN A 111 25.97 15.23 60.63
C GLN A 111 25.35 14.77 61.95
N GLU A 112 24.32 13.91 61.91
CA GLU A 112 23.72 13.34 63.13
C GLU A 112 24.76 12.58 63.97
N VAL A 113 25.68 11.85 63.33
CA VAL A 113 26.77 11.15 64.01
C VAL A 113 27.78 12.14 64.62
N GLU A 114 28.15 13.20 63.90
CA GLU A 114 29.07 14.24 64.41
C GLU A 114 28.46 14.96 65.63
N GLU A 115 27.18 15.33 65.58
CA GLU A 115 26.46 15.96 66.69
C GLU A 115 26.46 15.07 67.94
N LEU A 116 26.19 13.76 67.79
CA LEU A 116 26.23 12.82 68.91
C LEU A 116 27.64 12.61 69.49
N ILE A 117 28.68 12.72 68.66
CA ILE A 117 30.08 12.66 69.11
C ILE A 117 30.42 13.92 69.91
N ASP A 118 30.03 15.10 69.42
CA ASP A 118 30.30 16.40 70.04
C ASP A 118 29.56 16.57 71.38
N GLU A 119 28.31 16.09 71.46
CA GLU A 119 27.52 16.08 72.71
C GLU A 119 28.08 15.11 73.76
N GLY A 120 28.78 14.05 73.32
CA GLY A 120 29.42 13.06 74.20
C GLY A 120 28.44 12.13 74.95
N ASP A 121 27.14 12.23 74.68
CA ASP A 121 26.09 11.40 75.25
C ASP A 121 25.13 10.92 74.15
N ALA A 122 25.18 9.62 73.83
CA ALA A 122 24.32 9.01 72.83
C ALA A 122 23.54 7.85 73.45
N SER A 123 22.22 7.86 73.29
CA SER A 123 21.39 6.75 73.74
C SER A 123 21.59 5.51 72.85
N PHE A 124 21.43 4.33 73.45
CA PHE A 124 21.47 3.06 72.71
C PHE A 124 20.50 3.05 71.52
N LYS A 125 19.33 3.67 71.68
CA LYS A 125 18.30 3.77 70.64
C LYS A 125 18.73 4.65 69.46
N GLN A 126 19.45 5.75 69.71
CA GLN A 126 20.01 6.61 68.65
C GLN A 126 21.06 5.85 67.84
N ILE A 127 21.98 5.15 68.52
CA ILE A 127 23.02 4.35 67.87
C ILE A 127 22.40 3.22 67.02
N GLU A 128 21.38 2.54 67.55
CA GLU A 128 20.67 1.48 66.82
C GLU A 128 19.92 2.03 65.59
N ASN A 129 19.29 3.20 65.72
CA ASN A 129 18.61 3.86 64.60
C ASN A 129 19.58 4.24 63.48
N ILE A 130 20.73 4.83 63.82
CA ILE A 130 21.78 5.19 62.87
C ILE A 130 22.32 3.94 62.16
N LYS A 131 22.61 2.87 62.90
CA LYS A 131 23.05 1.59 62.30
C LYS A 131 22.04 1.03 61.31
N ASN A 132 20.76 1.04 61.66
CA ASN A 132 19.69 0.58 60.76
C ASN A 132 19.58 1.46 59.51
N ASN A 133 19.73 2.78 59.64
CA ASN A 133 19.71 3.70 58.51
C ASN A 133 20.92 3.53 57.58
N ILE A 134 22.10 3.28 58.14
CA ILE A 134 23.32 2.98 57.37
C ILE A 134 23.14 1.68 56.57
N GLU A 135 22.61 0.62 57.18
CA GLU A 135 22.41 -0.65 56.46
C GLU A 135 21.34 -0.51 55.36
N LYS A 136 20.23 0.20 55.62
CA LYS A 136 19.25 0.54 54.57
C LYS A 136 19.87 1.31 53.41
N CYS A 137 20.70 2.31 53.70
CA CYS A 137 21.39 3.06 52.64
C CYS A 137 22.32 2.14 51.85
N ARG A 138 23.04 1.23 52.52
CA ARG A 138 23.92 0.25 51.87
C ARG A 138 23.15 -0.69 50.95
N GLU A 139 22.01 -1.21 51.37
CA GLU A 139 21.13 -2.05 50.55
C GLU A 139 20.60 -1.31 49.32
N GLN A 140 20.17 -0.06 49.49
CA GLN A 140 19.74 0.79 48.37
C GLN A 140 20.89 1.10 47.41
N CYS A 141 22.10 1.32 47.93
CA CYS A 141 23.29 1.52 47.12
C CYS A 141 23.61 0.30 46.23
N LYS A 142 23.44 -0.93 46.76
CA LYS A 142 23.64 -2.16 45.99
C LYS A 142 22.69 -2.29 44.79
N GLN A 143 21.51 -1.68 44.85
CA GLN A 143 20.55 -1.71 43.73
C GLN A 143 21.05 -0.91 42.51
N PHE A 144 21.99 0.03 42.70
CA PHE A 144 22.62 0.75 41.58
C PHE A 144 23.77 -0.02 40.92
N GLU A 145 24.32 -1.05 41.59
CA GLU A 145 25.37 -1.90 41.01
C GLU A 145 24.80 -2.93 40.01
N ILE A 146 23.50 -3.19 40.07
CA ILE A 146 22.82 -4.17 39.23
C ILE A 146 22.25 -3.46 37.99
N SER A 147 22.62 -3.96 36.80
CA SER A 147 22.12 -3.50 35.49
C SER A 147 20.60 -3.63 35.29
N ASP A 148 19.87 -4.16 36.27
CA ASP A 148 18.42 -4.45 36.22
C ASP A 148 17.56 -3.28 36.72
N TYR A 149 18.15 -2.10 36.95
CA TYR A 149 17.41 -0.92 37.40
C TYR A 149 16.37 -0.43 36.38
N PHE A 150 16.55 -0.75 35.09
CA PHE A 150 15.64 -0.33 34.02
C PHE A 150 15.16 -1.51 33.17
N CYS A 151 13.86 -1.53 32.89
CA CYS A 151 13.26 -2.42 31.91
C CYS A 151 12.98 -1.65 30.62
N LEU A 152 13.71 -1.98 29.55
CA LEU A 152 13.54 -1.35 28.24
C LEU A 152 12.54 -2.16 27.40
N ASN A 153 11.46 -1.51 26.97
CA ASN A 153 10.46 -2.08 26.09
C ASN A 153 10.48 -1.34 24.75
N PHE A 154 10.97 -2.02 23.71
CA PHE A 154 11.03 -1.46 22.36
C PHE A 154 9.74 -1.73 21.59
N LYS A 155 9.24 -0.73 20.87
CA LYS A 155 8.10 -0.87 19.96
C LYS A 155 8.57 -0.83 18.52
N ALA A 156 7.98 -1.66 17.66
CA ALA A 156 8.28 -1.68 16.23
C ALA A 156 7.69 -0.46 15.51
N VAL A 157 8.40 0.01 14.49
CA VAL A 157 7.92 1.02 13.54
C VAL A 157 7.34 0.28 12.32
N ASN A 158 6.07 0.49 12.02
CA ASN A 158 5.34 -0.25 10.98
C ASN A 158 4.82 0.68 9.88
N LEU A 159 4.84 0.17 8.64
CA LEU A 159 4.25 0.79 7.45
C LEU A 159 3.24 -0.17 6.83
N GLU A 160 2.01 0.29 6.62
CA GLU A 160 0.96 -0.47 5.95
C GLU A 160 0.70 0.09 4.55
N ILE A 161 0.71 -0.77 3.54
CA ILE A 161 0.45 -0.40 2.14
C ILE A 161 -0.78 -1.15 1.66
N THR A 162 -1.80 -0.40 1.27
CA THR A 162 -3.05 -0.96 0.74
C THR A 162 -3.16 -0.63 -0.75
N LEU A 163 -3.23 -1.66 -1.59
CA LEU A 163 -3.57 -1.48 -2.99
C LEU A 163 -5.09 -1.29 -3.11
N LEU A 164 -5.52 -0.16 -3.63
CA LEU A 164 -6.93 0.04 -3.94
C LEU A 164 -7.30 -0.83 -5.15
N HIS A 165 -8.25 -1.75 -4.95
CA HIS A 165 -8.72 -2.62 -6.03
C HIS A 165 -9.49 -1.78 -7.05
N HIS A 166 -9.03 -1.75 -8.29
CA HIS A 166 -9.81 -1.26 -9.42
C HIS A 166 -10.41 -2.46 -10.15
N GLU A 167 -11.71 -2.38 -10.45
CA GLU A 167 -12.38 -3.38 -11.28
C GLU A 167 -11.62 -3.52 -12.61
N LEU A 168 -11.22 -4.75 -12.95
CA LEU A 168 -10.62 -5.04 -14.24
C LEU A 168 -11.64 -4.70 -15.33
N PHE A 169 -11.19 -4.04 -16.40
CA PHE A 169 -12.02 -3.81 -17.58
C PHE A 169 -12.44 -5.17 -18.16
N THR A 170 -13.73 -5.46 -18.11
CA THR A 170 -14.33 -6.73 -18.61
C THR A 170 -14.90 -6.60 -20.03
N GLY A 171 -14.58 -5.51 -20.75
CA GLY A 171 -15.08 -5.31 -22.11
C GLY A 171 -14.33 -6.15 -23.15
N GLY A 172 -15.10 -6.75 -24.06
CA GLY A 172 -14.60 -7.58 -25.17
C GLY A 172 -15.60 -8.66 -25.55
N GLY A 173 -16.55 -8.32 -26.43
CA GLY A 173 -17.49 -9.30 -26.99
C GLY A 173 -16.82 -10.11 -28.11
N THR A 174 -17.25 -11.37 -28.29
CA THR A 174 -16.92 -12.14 -29.49
C THR A 174 -17.46 -11.41 -30.73
N LEU A 175 -16.67 -11.35 -31.81
CA LEU A 175 -17.04 -10.72 -33.11
C LEU A 175 -18.35 -11.29 -33.72
N LEU A 176 -18.82 -12.43 -33.21
CA LEU A 176 -20.06 -13.09 -33.60
C LEU A 176 -20.93 -13.26 -32.35
N SER A 177 -22.26 -13.18 -32.51
CA SER A 177 -23.14 -13.77 -31.51
C SER A 177 -22.85 -15.27 -31.42
N VAL A 178 -23.03 -15.85 -30.23
CA VAL A 178 -22.79 -17.28 -29.99
C VAL A 178 -23.52 -18.15 -31.02
N GLU A 179 -24.74 -17.75 -31.41
CA GLU A 179 -25.53 -18.43 -32.44
C GLU A 179 -24.88 -18.40 -33.83
N HIS A 180 -24.31 -17.27 -34.25
CA HIS A 180 -23.60 -17.16 -35.53
C HIS A 180 -22.25 -17.88 -35.51
N GLN A 181 -21.58 -17.90 -34.36
CA GLN A 181 -20.35 -18.67 -34.18
C GLN A 181 -20.61 -20.18 -34.28
N LEU A 182 -21.71 -20.66 -33.70
CA LEU A 182 -22.14 -22.06 -33.84
C LEU A 182 -22.47 -22.41 -35.30
N LYS A 183 -23.20 -21.56 -36.02
CA LYS A 183 -23.52 -21.76 -37.45
C LYS A 183 -22.28 -21.75 -38.35
N LEU A 184 -21.31 -20.85 -38.10
CA LEU A 184 -20.03 -20.82 -38.81
C LEU A 184 -19.22 -22.08 -38.52
N ASN A 185 -19.18 -22.53 -37.27
CA ASN A 185 -18.50 -23.77 -36.90
C ASN A 185 -19.16 -24.99 -37.58
N GLU A 186 -20.49 -25.08 -37.64
CA GLU A 186 -21.20 -26.13 -38.40
C GLU A 186 -20.88 -26.09 -39.89
N PHE A 187 -20.81 -24.91 -40.50
CA PHE A 187 -20.45 -24.74 -41.91
C PHE A 187 -19.03 -25.23 -42.20
N TYR A 188 -18.03 -24.85 -41.40
CA TYR A 188 -16.65 -25.32 -41.56
C TYR A 188 -16.46 -26.81 -41.25
N VAL A 189 -17.20 -27.35 -40.27
CA VAL A 189 -17.22 -28.79 -39.98
C VAL A 189 -17.80 -29.57 -41.18
N ASN A 190 -18.84 -29.06 -41.84
CA ASN A 190 -19.42 -29.68 -43.03
C ASN A 190 -18.52 -29.56 -44.28
N LEU A 191 -17.76 -28.48 -44.43
CA LEU A 191 -16.74 -28.33 -45.48
C LEU A 191 -15.62 -29.37 -45.35
N ASN A 192 -15.18 -29.68 -44.11
CA ASN A 192 -14.21 -30.74 -43.87
C ASN A 192 -14.78 -32.14 -44.15
N LYS A 193 -16.09 -32.35 -43.97
CA LYS A 193 -16.76 -33.60 -44.35
C LYS A 193 -16.92 -33.75 -45.87
N MET A 194 -17.12 -32.66 -46.61
CA MET A 194 -17.21 -32.71 -48.09
C MET A 194 -15.85 -32.90 -48.78
N LYS A 195 -14.74 -32.50 -48.16
CA LYS A 195 -13.38 -32.84 -48.65
C LYS A 195 -13.06 -34.34 -48.62
N HIS A 196 -13.84 -35.15 -47.91
CA HIS A 196 -13.70 -36.60 -47.88
C HIS A 196 -14.60 -37.35 -48.89
N PHE A 197 -15.35 -36.64 -49.74
CA PHE A 197 -16.25 -37.24 -50.73
C PHE A 197 -15.90 -36.93 -52.20
N CYS A 198 -14.75 -36.32 -52.48
CA CYS A 198 -14.19 -36.22 -53.83
C CYS A 198 -12.89 -37.03 -53.93
N ILE A 199 -13.01 -38.34 -54.10
CA ILE A 199 -12.05 -39.21 -54.82
C ILE A 199 -12.85 -40.05 -55.79
#